data_AF-A0A2G9TR60-F1
#
_entry.id   AF-A0A2G9TR60-F1
#
_cell.length_a   1.000
_cell.length_b   1.000
_cell.length_c   1.000
_cell.angle_alpha   90.00
_cell.angle_beta   90.00
_cell.angle_gamma   90.00
#
_symmetry.space_group_name_H-M   'P 1'
#
loop_
_entity.id
_entity.type
_entity.pdbx_description
1 polymer ?
#
loop_
_entity_poly.entity_id
_entity_poly.type
_entity_poly.pdbx_seq_one_letter_code
_entity_poly.pdbx_strand_id
1 'polypeptide(L)'
;MKMLFDVKDSDPELVYIIGDLFEKYNLYDKAIVCSFYPWVVYLIKQGNQKILSGLTWRSKFFSYKDIENTLPRYSGLVHYIFVLFDIIHVFLLKLITPWFLGADLLLTNNLDISKSFVMEQKERGRHVAVWTVNDVAEMHWMLEELSIPILTDHPCYASIMSHLSAIREKNYSEPALESAAHSSTHVPKA
;
A
#
# COMPACT_ATOMS: atom_id res chain seq x y z
N MET A 1 -0.44 -18.88 5.30
CA MET A 1 -0.59 -17.99 4.13
C MET A 1 -1.35 -16.74 4.57
N LYS A 2 -0.89 -15.56 4.17
CA LYS A 2 -1.62 -14.29 4.37
C LYS A 2 -2.37 -13.95 3.07
N MET A 3 -3.49 -13.26 3.17
CA MET A 3 -4.41 -12.99 2.05
C MET A 3 -4.84 -11.53 2.05
N LEU A 4 -5.10 -10.99 0.87
CA LEU A 4 -5.70 -9.67 0.66
C LEU A 4 -6.92 -9.85 -0.23
N PHE A 5 -8.09 -9.45 0.26
CA PHE A 5 -9.34 -9.48 -0.50
C PHE A 5 -9.64 -8.09 -1.04
N ASP A 6 -9.46 -7.88 -2.35
CA ASP A 6 -9.82 -6.63 -3.01
C ASP A 6 -11.28 -6.68 -3.46
N VAL A 7 -12.15 -5.97 -2.73
CA VAL A 7 -13.60 -5.94 -2.94
C VAL A 7 -13.94 -4.87 -3.96
N LYS A 8 -14.47 -5.31 -5.11
CA LYS A 8 -14.82 -4.47 -6.26
C LYS A 8 -16.31 -4.18 -6.42
N ASP A 9 -17.13 -4.69 -5.51
CA ASP A 9 -18.57 -4.43 -5.50
C ASP A 9 -18.94 -3.49 -4.34
N SER A 10 -20.11 -2.87 -4.47
CA SER A 10 -20.73 -2.04 -3.47
C SER A 10 -22.00 -2.53 -2.80
N ASP A 11 -22.35 -3.79 -2.97
CA ASP A 11 -23.49 -4.36 -2.28
C ASP A 11 -23.21 -4.57 -0.77
N PRO A 12 -24.06 -4.05 0.14
CA PRO A 12 -23.97 -4.35 1.57
C PRO A 12 -24.06 -5.86 1.89
N GLU A 13 -24.74 -6.67 1.07
CA GLU A 13 -24.81 -8.12 1.26
C GLU A 13 -23.41 -8.76 1.25
N LEU A 14 -22.51 -8.26 0.40
CA LEU A 14 -21.14 -8.74 0.32
C LEU A 14 -20.36 -8.53 1.62
N VAL A 15 -20.63 -7.42 2.34
CA VAL A 15 -20.00 -7.13 3.64
C VAL A 15 -20.40 -8.20 4.67
N TYR A 16 -21.66 -8.60 4.70
CA TYR A 16 -22.13 -9.65 5.60
C TYR A 16 -21.49 -11.00 5.28
N ILE A 17 -21.45 -11.37 3.99
CA ILE A 17 -20.80 -12.61 3.54
C ILE A 17 -19.32 -12.62 3.95
N ILE A 18 -18.60 -11.50 3.79
CA ILE A 18 -17.21 -11.38 4.23
C ILE A 18 -17.10 -11.58 5.74
N GLY A 19 -17.98 -10.96 6.53
CA GLY A 19 -18.03 -11.15 7.99
C GLY A 19 -18.18 -12.62 8.38
N ASP A 20 -19.14 -13.31 7.77
CA ASP A 20 -19.40 -14.74 8.01
C ASP A 20 -18.20 -15.61 7.63
N LEU A 21 -17.50 -15.30 6.53
CA LEU A 21 -16.29 -16.02 6.11
C LEU A 21 -15.16 -15.85 7.13
N PHE A 22 -14.97 -14.65 7.66
CA PHE A 22 -13.94 -14.38 8.66
C PHE A 22 -14.18 -15.17 9.95
N GLU A 23 -15.42 -15.28 10.40
CA GLU A 23 -15.80 -16.08 11.56
C GLU A 23 -15.66 -17.57 11.26
N LYS A 24 -16.28 -18.05 10.18
CA LYS A 24 -16.30 -19.48 9.81
C LYS A 24 -14.92 -20.09 9.63
N TYR A 25 -13.98 -19.34 9.06
CA TYR A 25 -12.63 -19.84 8.75
C TYR A 25 -11.52 -19.27 9.65
N ASN A 26 -11.88 -18.49 10.67
CA ASN A 26 -10.94 -17.80 11.59
C ASN A 26 -9.82 -17.09 10.81
N LEU A 27 -10.21 -16.07 10.03
CA LEU A 27 -9.33 -15.35 9.11
C LEU A 27 -8.73 -14.06 9.69
N TYR A 28 -9.06 -13.70 10.92
CA TYR A 28 -8.71 -12.42 11.54
C TYR A 28 -7.21 -12.10 11.54
N ASP A 29 -6.35 -13.11 11.64
CA ASP A 29 -4.90 -12.97 11.60
C ASP A 29 -4.31 -13.32 10.21
N LYS A 30 -5.13 -13.70 9.24
CA LYS A 30 -4.68 -14.22 7.94
C LYS A 30 -5.07 -13.33 6.77
N ALA A 31 -6.17 -12.59 6.87
CA ALA A 31 -6.70 -11.83 5.76
C ALA A 31 -6.92 -10.36 6.12
N ILE A 32 -6.76 -9.50 5.12
CA ILE A 32 -7.17 -8.10 5.15
C ILE A 32 -8.16 -7.84 4.01
N VAL A 33 -9.18 -7.03 4.28
CA VAL A 33 -10.20 -6.66 3.28
C VAL A 33 -9.88 -5.26 2.78
N CYS A 34 -9.70 -5.09 1.47
CA CYS A 34 -9.41 -3.81 0.85
C CYS A 34 -10.50 -3.43 -0.16
N SER A 35 -10.73 -2.14 -0.39
CA SER A 35 -11.63 -1.68 -1.44
C SER A 35 -11.32 -0.25 -1.87
N PHE A 36 -11.63 0.07 -3.12
CA PHE A 36 -11.69 1.46 -3.61
C PHE A 36 -12.89 2.23 -3.06
N TYR A 37 -13.90 1.55 -2.53
CA TYR A 37 -15.13 2.14 -2.06
C TYR A 37 -15.05 2.41 -0.55
N PRO A 38 -14.96 3.69 -0.11
CA PRO A 38 -14.80 4.02 1.31
C PRO A 38 -15.88 3.43 2.22
N TRP A 39 -17.12 3.35 1.73
CA TRP A 39 -18.23 2.84 2.52
C TRP A 39 -18.13 1.31 2.75
N VAL A 40 -17.47 0.53 1.87
CA VAL A 40 -17.15 -0.91 2.15
C VAL A 40 -16.25 -0.99 3.38
N VAL A 41 -15.18 -0.21 3.38
CA VAL A 41 -14.18 -0.19 4.47
C VAL A 41 -14.88 0.18 5.77
N TYR A 42 -15.74 1.20 5.74
CA TYR A 42 -16.54 1.60 6.89
C TYR A 42 -17.46 0.48 7.37
N LEU A 43 -18.25 -0.15 6.49
CA LEU A 43 -19.20 -1.17 6.90
C LEU A 43 -18.52 -2.44 7.44
N ILE A 44 -17.38 -2.85 6.86
CA ILE A 44 -16.57 -3.95 7.39
C ILE A 44 -16.12 -3.62 8.81
N LYS A 45 -15.56 -2.43 9.02
CA LYS A 45 -15.06 -2.01 10.33
C LYS A 45 -16.21 -1.85 11.33
N GLN A 46 -17.33 -1.28 10.92
CA GLN A 46 -18.53 -1.11 11.74
C GLN A 46 -19.12 -2.47 12.15
N GLY A 47 -19.21 -3.42 11.22
CA GLY A 47 -19.75 -4.76 11.48
C GLY A 47 -18.84 -5.59 12.39
N ASN A 48 -17.52 -5.52 12.19
CA ASN A 48 -16.55 -6.25 13.01
C ASN A 48 -15.17 -5.56 13.07
N GLN A 49 -14.89 -4.91 14.20
CA GLN A 49 -13.64 -4.17 14.44
C GLN A 49 -12.37 -5.04 14.41
N LYS A 50 -12.50 -6.37 14.57
CA LYS A 50 -11.36 -7.30 14.51
C LYS A 50 -10.88 -7.58 13.08
N ILE A 51 -11.73 -7.31 12.08
CA ILE A 51 -11.34 -7.48 10.68
C ILE A 51 -10.42 -6.31 10.33
N LEU A 52 -9.21 -6.64 9.87
CA LEU A 52 -8.32 -5.64 9.29
C LEU A 52 -8.90 -5.17 7.97
N SER A 53 -8.91 -3.86 7.79
CA SER A 53 -9.48 -3.20 6.61
C SER A 53 -8.47 -2.28 5.94
N GLY A 54 -8.55 -2.15 4.63
CA GLY A 54 -7.66 -1.32 3.84
C GLY A 54 -8.40 -0.46 2.84
N LEU A 55 -7.92 0.76 2.64
CA LEU A 55 -8.44 1.67 1.64
C LEU A 55 -7.55 1.62 0.40
N THR A 56 -8.10 1.13 -0.70
CA THR A 56 -7.43 1.10 -2.00
C THR A 56 -7.63 2.43 -2.69
N TRP A 57 -6.54 3.01 -3.22
CA TRP A 57 -6.64 4.31 -3.89
C TRP A 57 -5.58 4.51 -4.96
N ARG A 58 -5.86 5.49 -5.81
CA ARG A 58 -4.93 6.08 -6.78
C ARG A 58 -5.27 7.55 -6.97
N SER A 59 -4.30 8.36 -7.39
CA SER A 59 -4.56 9.72 -7.82
C SER A 59 -5.45 9.74 -9.06
N LYS A 60 -6.13 10.88 -9.26
CA LYS A 60 -6.89 11.18 -10.48
C LYS A 60 -8.01 10.18 -10.82
N PHE A 61 -8.46 9.40 -9.84
CA PHE A 61 -9.49 8.38 -9.99
C PHE A 61 -10.77 8.93 -10.61
N PHE A 62 -11.19 10.14 -10.22
CA PHE A 62 -12.44 10.75 -10.67
C PHE A 62 -12.33 11.45 -12.02
N SER A 63 -11.18 11.99 -12.40
CA SER A 63 -11.01 12.69 -13.68
C SER A 63 -10.51 11.81 -14.83
N TYR A 64 -9.83 10.68 -14.55
CA TYR A 64 -9.24 9.80 -15.57
C TYR A 64 -9.70 8.33 -15.45
N LYS A 65 -9.79 7.67 -16.61
CA LYS A 65 -10.19 6.25 -16.72
C LYS A 65 -9.02 5.33 -16.42
N ASP A 66 -7.88 5.63 -17.00
CA ASP A 66 -6.62 4.88 -16.99
C ASP A 66 -5.70 5.34 -15.86
N ILE A 67 -4.65 4.58 -15.55
CA ILE A 67 -3.70 4.84 -14.46
C ILE A 67 -2.68 5.90 -14.87
N GLU A 68 -2.35 5.90 -16.16
CA GLU A 68 -1.39 6.76 -16.83
C GLU A 68 -1.91 8.19 -17.02
N ASN A 69 -3.21 8.41 -16.76
CA ASN A 69 -3.90 9.70 -16.86
C ASN A 69 -3.85 10.29 -18.26
N THR A 70 -4.05 9.45 -19.26
CA THR A 70 -4.09 9.81 -20.69
C THR A 70 -5.51 9.86 -21.24
N LEU A 71 -6.48 9.23 -20.56
CA LEU A 71 -7.88 9.12 -20.97
C LEU A 71 -8.82 9.83 -19.98
N PRO A 72 -9.13 11.12 -20.21
CA PRO A 72 -10.13 11.84 -19.42
C PRO A 72 -11.49 11.14 -19.41
N ARG A 73 -12.16 11.12 -18.24
CA ARG A 73 -13.54 10.66 -18.11
C ARG A 73 -14.55 11.63 -18.71
N TYR A 74 -14.21 12.91 -18.65
CA TYR A 74 -15.07 14.02 -19.04
C TYR A 74 -14.29 14.98 -19.94
N SER A 75 -15.01 15.87 -20.63
CA SER A 75 -14.45 16.90 -21.51
C SER A 75 -14.86 18.31 -21.05
N GLY A 76 -14.12 19.33 -21.49
CA GLY A 76 -14.43 20.74 -21.23
C GLY A 76 -14.38 21.11 -19.74
N LEU A 77 -15.24 22.04 -19.31
CA LEU A 77 -15.26 22.55 -17.92
C LEU A 77 -15.53 21.45 -16.88
N VAL A 78 -16.35 20.45 -17.23
CA VAL A 78 -16.67 19.33 -16.34
C VAL A 78 -15.41 18.55 -15.96
N HIS A 79 -14.47 18.37 -16.89
CA HIS A 79 -13.19 17.71 -16.60
C HIS A 79 -12.43 18.43 -15.48
N TYR A 80 -12.31 19.76 -15.57
CA TYR A 80 -11.57 20.55 -14.57
C TYR A 80 -12.22 20.53 -13.19
N ILE A 81 -13.55 20.44 -13.12
CA ILE A 81 -14.27 20.23 -11.85
C ILE A 81 -13.85 18.89 -11.22
N PHE A 82 -13.77 17.82 -12.00
CA PHE A 82 -13.32 16.52 -11.50
C PHE A 82 -11.83 16.47 -11.16
N VAL A 83 -10.98 17.21 -11.88
CA VAL A 83 -9.57 17.38 -11.49
C VAL A 83 -9.46 18.07 -10.12
N LEU A 84 -10.29 19.09 -9.85
CA LEU A 84 -10.34 19.71 -8.53
C LEU A 84 -10.81 18.72 -7.46
N PHE A 85 -11.83 17.90 -7.76
CA PHE A 85 -12.26 16.84 -6.85
C PHE A 85 -11.15 15.84 -6.56
N ASP A 86 -10.32 15.47 -7.53
CA ASP A 86 -9.18 14.57 -7.29
C ASP A 86 -8.15 15.19 -6.35
N ILE A 87 -7.85 16.49 -6.48
CA ILE A 87 -6.93 17.19 -5.58
C ILE A 87 -7.47 17.14 -4.14
N ILE A 88 -8.75 17.48 -3.97
CA ILE A 88 -9.42 17.44 -2.66
C ILE A 88 -9.43 16.01 -2.13
N HIS A 89 -9.75 15.03 -2.97
CA HIS A 89 -9.81 13.63 -2.59
C HIS A 89 -8.46 13.10 -2.11
N VAL A 90 -7.36 13.37 -2.83
CA VAL A 90 -6.01 12.96 -2.42
C VAL A 90 -5.61 13.63 -1.11
N PHE A 91 -5.95 14.89 -0.90
CA PHE A 91 -5.73 15.57 0.38
C PHE A 91 -6.47 14.87 1.52
N LEU A 92 -7.77 14.59 1.33
CA LEU A 92 -8.59 13.89 2.32
C LEU A 92 -8.07 12.47 2.59
N LEU A 93 -7.67 11.73 1.54
CA LEU A 93 -7.10 10.39 1.64
C LEU A 93 -5.81 10.34 2.46
N LYS A 94 -4.95 11.34 2.34
CA LYS A 94 -3.68 11.36 3.08
C LYS A 94 -3.90 11.63 4.57
N LEU A 95 -4.94 12.37 4.93
CA LEU A 95 -5.15 12.93 6.26
C LEU A 95 -6.35 12.32 7.00
N ILE A 96 -7.55 12.53 6.45
CA ILE A 96 -8.82 12.41 7.18
C ILE A 96 -9.51 11.08 6.89
N THR A 97 -9.60 10.69 5.62
CA THR A 97 -10.41 9.54 5.19
C THR A 97 -10.00 8.24 5.86
N PRO A 98 -8.72 7.82 5.90
CA PRO A 98 -8.36 6.55 6.51
C PRO A 98 -8.66 6.51 8.01
N TRP A 99 -8.45 7.63 8.70
CA TRP A 99 -8.75 7.77 10.12
C TRP A 99 -10.26 7.68 10.37
N PHE A 100 -11.07 8.39 9.59
CA PHE A 100 -12.52 8.40 9.72
C PHE A 100 -13.14 7.01 9.48
N LEU A 101 -12.62 6.27 8.49
CA LEU A 101 -13.10 4.92 8.16
C LEU A 101 -12.59 3.85 9.14
N GLY A 102 -11.54 4.14 9.91
CA GLY A 102 -10.84 3.13 10.71
C GLY A 102 -10.01 2.16 9.87
N ALA A 103 -9.46 2.62 8.74
CA ALA A 103 -8.63 1.81 7.85
C ALA A 103 -7.26 1.53 8.46
N ASP A 104 -6.87 0.26 8.49
CA ASP A 104 -5.60 -0.22 9.05
C ASP A 104 -4.46 -0.19 8.01
N LEU A 105 -4.81 -0.28 6.72
CA LEU A 105 -3.89 -0.32 5.58
C LEU A 105 -4.29 0.70 4.49
N LEU A 106 -3.30 1.32 3.84
CA LEU A 106 -3.50 2.04 2.58
C LEU A 106 -2.89 1.25 1.44
N LEU A 107 -3.74 0.72 0.55
CA LEU A 107 -3.33 0.01 -0.65
C LEU A 107 -3.18 1.03 -1.79
N THR A 108 -1.95 1.49 -1.98
CA THR A 108 -1.59 2.70 -2.75
C THR A 108 -1.09 2.33 -4.13
N ASN A 109 -1.44 3.10 -5.16
CA ASN A 109 -0.89 2.88 -6.49
C ASN A 109 0.63 3.15 -6.53
N ASN A 110 1.40 2.39 -7.33
CA ASN A 110 2.85 2.52 -7.43
C ASN A 110 3.32 3.92 -7.88
N LEU A 111 2.54 4.62 -8.70
CA LEU A 111 2.88 5.98 -9.16
C LEU A 111 2.64 7.05 -8.09
N ASP A 112 1.89 6.73 -7.04
CA ASP A 112 1.49 7.66 -5.98
C ASP A 112 2.30 7.49 -4.68
N ILE A 113 3.23 6.53 -4.65
CA ILE A 113 4.01 6.20 -3.46
C ILE A 113 5.23 7.11 -3.31
N SER A 114 5.54 7.47 -2.08
CA SER A 114 6.80 8.13 -1.73
C SER A 114 7.26 7.71 -0.34
N LYS A 115 8.56 7.84 -0.07
CA LYS A 115 9.13 7.54 1.26
C LYS A 115 8.50 8.38 2.36
N SER A 116 8.29 9.68 2.11
CA SER A 116 7.65 10.58 3.08
C SER A 116 6.21 10.17 3.37
N PHE A 117 5.45 9.77 2.35
CA PHE A 117 4.09 9.28 2.54
C PHE A 117 4.06 8.02 3.42
N VAL A 118 4.92 7.03 3.14
CA VAL A 118 4.99 5.81 3.95
C VAL A 118 5.30 6.10 5.42
N MET A 119 6.28 6.98 5.67
CA MET A 119 6.66 7.36 7.03
C MET A 119 5.54 8.10 7.77
N GLU A 120 4.89 9.06 7.11
CA GLU A 120 3.77 9.82 7.69
C GLU A 120 2.59 8.90 8.05
N GLN A 121 2.26 7.93 7.21
CA GLN A 121 1.17 6.99 7.51
C GLN A 121 1.54 6.02 8.63
N LYS A 122 2.80 5.57 8.68
CA LYS A 122 3.33 4.72 9.75
C LYS A 122 3.31 5.43 11.11
N GLU A 123 3.70 6.71 11.16
CA GLU A 123 3.62 7.54 12.37
C GLU A 123 2.18 7.69 12.88
N ARG A 124 1.19 7.64 11.98
CA ARG A 124 -0.23 7.64 12.31
C ARG A 124 -0.80 6.25 12.61
N GLY A 125 0.05 5.24 12.77
CA GLY A 125 -0.33 3.88 13.13
C GLY A 125 -0.99 3.09 11.99
N ARG A 126 -0.78 3.49 10.73
CA ARG A 126 -1.32 2.81 9.55
C ARG A 126 -0.23 2.13 8.75
N HIS A 127 -0.57 1.00 8.14
CA HIS A 127 0.30 0.32 7.20
C HIS A 127 0.10 0.86 5.79
N VAL A 128 1.09 0.66 4.93
CA VAL A 128 1.02 0.98 3.50
C VAL A 128 1.43 -0.25 2.71
N ALA A 129 0.68 -0.58 1.67
CA ALA A 129 1.01 -1.58 0.66
C ALA A 129 0.90 -0.95 -0.72
N VAL A 130 1.57 -1.51 -1.72
CA VAL A 130 1.60 -0.94 -3.07
C VAL A 130 1.05 -1.90 -4.12
N TRP A 131 0.33 -1.36 -5.11
CA TRP A 131 -0.18 -2.12 -6.26
C TRP A 131 -0.08 -1.30 -7.56
N THR A 132 0.08 -1.88 -8.74
CA THR A 132 0.76 -3.16 -9.00
C THR A 132 2.17 -2.83 -9.44
N VAL A 133 3.17 -3.44 -8.81
CA VAL A 133 4.59 -3.17 -9.07
C VAL A 133 5.11 -4.29 -9.95
N ASN A 134 5.54 -3.96 -11.18
CA ASN A 134 6.05 -4.94 -12.15
C ASN A 134 7.49 -4.63 -12.60
N ASP A 135 7.99 -3.43 -12.34
CA ASP A 135 9.39 -3.07 -12.58
C ASP A 135 10.29 -3.55 -11.44
N VAL A 136 11.41 -4.19 -11.77
CA VAL A 136 12.32 -4.81 -10.78
C VAL A 136 13.03 -3.77 -9.92
N ALA A 137 13.36 -2.58 -10.47
CA ALA A 137 13.99 -1.52 -9.70
C ALA A 137 12.98 -0.93 -8.69
N GLU A 138 11.73 -0.71 -9.11
CA GLU A 138 10.64 -0.32 -8.20
C GLU A 138 10.40 -1.36 -7.11
N MET A 139 10.36 -2.66 -7.45
CA MET A 139 10.22 -3.73 -6.46
C MET A 139 11.33 -3.69 -5.42
N HIS A 140 12.59 -3.61 -5.87
CA HIS A 140 13.74 -3.55 -4.97
C HIS A 140 13.64 -2.34 -4.04
N TRP A 141 13.35 -1.15 -4.59
CA TRP A 141 13.20 0.06 -3.79
C TRP A 141 12.08 -0.06 -2.73
N MET A 142 10.91 -0.60 -3.10
CA MET A 142 9.80 -0.73 -2.17
C MET A 142 10.01 -1.80 -1.09
N LEU A 143 10.61 -2.93 -1.45
CA LEU A 143 10.86 -4.04 -0.51
C LEU A 143 12.05 -3.74 0.40
N GLU A 144 13.15 -3.23 -0.13
CA GLU A 144 14.40 -3.04 0.63
C GLU A 144 14.47 -1.69 1.33
N GLU A 145 14.14 -0.60 0.64
CA GLU A 145 14.32 0.74 1.21
C GLU A 145 13.09 1.23 1.98
N LEU A 146 11.88 0.92 1.48
CA LEU A 146 10.63 1.29 2.16
C LEU A 146 10.13 0.22 3.13
N SER A 147 10.56 -1.03 2.97
CA SER A 147 10.12 -2.18 3.76
C SER A 147 8.59 -2.33 3.79
N ILE A 148 7.95 -2.17 2.62
CA ILE A 148 6.48 -2.28 2.45
C ILE A 148 6.11 -3.45 1.55
N PRO A 149 4.98 -4.12 1.81
CA PRO A 149 4.47 -5.18 0.92
C PRO A 149 4.02 -4.62 -0.44
N ILE A 150 4.22 -5.41 -1.48
CA ILE A 150 3.82 -5.11 -2.86
C ILE A 150 2.87 -6.16 -3.40
N LEU A 151 1.99 -5.76 -4.31
CA LEU A 151 1.25 -6.63 -5.21
C LEU A 151 1.94 -6.59 -6.58
N THR A 152 2.20 -7.75 -7.16
CA THR A 152 2.88 -7.90 -8.45
C THR A 152 2.28 -9.03 -9.28
N ASP A 153 2.29 -8.86 -10.60
CA ASP A 153 1.96 -9.92 -11.55
C ASP A 153 3.14 -10.89 -11.78
N HIS A 154 4.33 -10.56 -11.25
CA HIS A 154 5.56 -11.32 -11.40
C HIS A 154 6.10 -11.82 -10.04
N PRO A 155 5.41 -12.77 -9.37
CA PRO A 155 5.78 -13.22 -8.04
C PRO A 155 7.16 -13.91 -7.98
N CYS A 156 7.65 -14.45 -9.10
CA CYS A 156 8.99 -15.04 -9.16
C CYS A 156 10.10 -14.01 -8.91
N TYR A 157 9.95 -12.76 -9.38
CA TYR A 157 10.93 -11.71 -9.16
C TYR A 157 10.98 -11.27 -7.70
N ALA A 158 9.84 -11.19 -7.04
CA ALA A 158 9.78 -10.91 -5.61
C ALA A 158 10.55 -11.96 -4.79
N SER A 159 10.42 -13.25 -5.14
CA SER A 159 11.17 -14.33 -4.49
C SER A 159 12.68 -14.22 -4.72
N ILE A 160 13.11 -13.91 -5.95
CA ILE A 160 14.53 -13.70 -6.27
C ILE A 160 15.09 -12.54 -5.47
N MET A 161 14.36 -11.43 -5.36
CA MET A 161 14.79 -10.27 -4.56
C MET A 161 14.99 -10.65 -3.09
N SER A 162 14.04 -11.35 -2.47
CA SER A 162 14.21 -11.82 -1.07
C SER A 162 15.45 -12.71 -0.89
N HIS A 163 15.77 -13.55 -1.88
CA HIS A 163 17.00 -14.35 -1.86
C HIS A 163 18.27 -13.49 -1.98
N LEU A 164 18.26 -12.48 -2.86
CA LEU A 164 19.40 -11.57 -3.04
C LEU A 164 19.66 -10.75 -1.78
N SER A 165 18.62 -10.28 -1.10
CA SER A 165 18.72 -9.54 0.15
C SER A 165 19.35 -10.39 1.26
N ALA A 166 18.93 -11.65 1.39
CA ALA A 166 19.51 -12.60 2.35
C ALA A 166 21.00 -12.89 2.07
N ILE A 167 21.40 -12.98 0.79
CA ILE A 167 22.81 -13.13 0.41
C ILE A 167 23.60 -11.86 0.75
N ARG A 168 23.03 -10.69 0.46
CA ARG A 168 23.66 -9.40 0.77
C ARG A 168 23.93 -9.26 2.27
N GLU A 169 22.92 -9.52 3.11
CA GLU A 169 23.07 -9.50 4.57
C GLU A 169 24.18 -10.44 5.03
N LYS A 170 24.20 -11.68 4.53
CA LYS A 170 25.25 -12.66 4.88
C LYS A 170 26.66 -12.18 4.54
N ASN A 171 26.84 -11.53 3.38
CA ASN A 171 28.13 -11.00 2.97
C ASN A 171 28.58 -9.81 3.84
N TYR A 172 27.65 -8.94 4.27
CA TYR A 172 27.99 -7.85 5.19
C TYR A 172 28.32 -8.31 6.61
N SER A 173 27.74 -9.43 7.05
CA SER A 173 28.03 -10.05 8.35
C SER A 173 29.32 -10.87 8.39
N GLU A 174 30.13 -10.88 7.30
CA GLU A 174 31.44 -11.50 7.35
C GLU A 174 32.42 -10.62 8.15
N PRO A 175 33.15 -11.19 9.15
CA PRO A 175 34.02 -10.40 10.06
C PRO A 175 35.11 -9.59 9.35
N ALA A 176 35.49 -9.99 8.14
CA ALA A 176 36.46 -9.25 7.32
C ALA A 176 35.94 -7.87 6.87
N LEU A 177 34.63 -7.72 6.66
CA LEU A 177 34.02 -6.47 6.18
C LEU A 177 33.51 -5.58 7.32
N GLU A 178 33.10 -6.14 8.47
CA GLU A 178 32.83 -5.36 9.68
C GLU A 178 34.06 -4.58 10.16
N SER A 179 35.26 -5.18 10.05
CA SER A 179 36.52 -4.51 10.38
C SER A 179 36.85 -3.35 9.43
N ALA A 180 36.49 -3.45 8.14
CA ALA A 180 36.71 -2.42 7.14
C ALA A 180 35.70 -1.26 7.25
N ALA A 181 34.45 -1.55 7.65
CA ALA A 181 33.45 -0.53 7.91
C ALA A 181 33.82 0.32 9.14
N HIS A 182 34.28 -0.31 10.23
CA HIS A 182 34.71 0.40 11.44
C HIS A 182 36.02 1.18 11.29
N SER A 183 36.91 0.82 10.35
CA SER A 183 38.13 1.59 10.09
C SER A 183 37.90 2.90 9.32
N SER A 184 36.74 3.04 8.66
CA SER A 184 36.43 4.20 7.80
C SER A 184 35.88 5.43 8.56
N THR A 185 35.56 5.31 9.85
CA THR A 185 35.02 6.40 10.68
C THR A 185 36.06 7.29 11.37
N HIS A 186 37.36 7.08 11.16
CA HIS A 186 38.40 7.98 11.64
C HIS A 186 38.87 8.95 10.53
N VAL A 187 38.07 9.99 10.28
CA VAL A 187 38.58 11.22 9.66
C VAL A 187 39.24 12.04 10.78
N PRO A 188 40.53 12.43 10.65
CA PRO A 188 41.15 13.31 11.64
C PRO A 188 40.49 14.69 11.56
N LYS A 189 40.02 15.20 12.70
CA LYS A 189 39.64 16.61 12.81
C LYS A 189 40.89 17.46 12.59
N ALA A 190 40.88 18.26 11.53
CA ALA A 190 41.78 19.41 11.36
C ALA A 190 41.21 20.61 12.11
#